data_AF-A0A431K333-F1
#
_entry.id   AF-A0A431K333-F1
#
_cell.length_a   1.000
_cell.length_b   1.000
_cell.length_c   1.000
_cell.angle_alpha   90.00
_cell.angle_beta   90.00
_cell.angle_gamma   90.00
#
_symmetry.space_group_name_H-M   'P 1'
#
loop_
_entity.id
_entity.type
_entity.pdbx_description
1 polymer ?
#
loop_
_entity_poly.entity_id
_entity_poly.type
_entity_poly.pdbx_seq_one_letter_code
_entity_poly.pdbx_strand_id
1 'polypeptide(L)' 'MDWLQPLIILMGLSGQLLIAKKNPAGYACWIVGNISLMFVYVDLHQYGLMGLQAVNTVIQIYALNDWLKSFRHSKAVQPT' A
#
# COMPACT_ATOMS: atom_id res chain seq x y z
N MET A 1 -0.27 16.78 -19.39
CA MET A 1 0.02 15.57 -18.59
C MET A 1 -0.72 15.70 -17.25
N ASP A 2 -2.01 16.06 -17.28
CA ASP A 2 -2.70 16.63 -16.12
C ASP A 2 -3.83 15.73 -15.58
N TRP A 3 -4.24 14.72 -16.34
CA TRP A 3 -5.36 13.83 -15.99
C TRP A 3 -4.94 12.65 -15.10
N LEU A 4 -3.64 12.33 -15.01
CA LEU A 4 -3.11 11.25 -14.18
C LEU A 4 -3.03 11.62 -12.70
N GLN A 5 -2.79 12.89 -12.38
CA GLN A 5 -2.69 13.37 -10.99
C GLN A 5 -3.97 13.12 -10.16
N PRO A 6 -5.19 13.47 -10.64
CA PRO A 6 -6.40 13.20 -9.86
C PRO A 6 -6.65 11.70 -9.66
N LEU A 7 -6.28 10.84 -10.62
CA LEU A 7 -6.37 9.37 -10.46
C LEU A 7 -5.42 8.86 -9.37
N ILE A 8 -4.20 9.38 -9.32
CA ILE A 8 -3.21 9.04 -8.28
C ILE A 8 -3.71 9.48 -6.90
N ILE A 9 -4.31 10.68 -6.80
CA ILE A 9 -4.90 11.18 -5.55
C ILE A 9 -6.08 10.30 -5.12
N LEU A 10 -6.97 9.95 -6.04
CA LEU A 10 -8.11 9.06 -5.77
C LEU A 10 -7.66 7.65 -5.35
N MET A 11 -6.58 7.12 -5.94
CA MET A 11 -5.98 5.85 -5.51
C MET A 11 -5.35 5.96 -4.11
N GLY A 12 -4.67 7.06 -3.80
CA GLY A 12 -4.13 7.31 -2.46
C GLY A 12 -5.23 7.42 -1.39
N LEU A 13 -6.32 8.14 -1.68
CA LEU A 13 -7.47 8.31 -0.79
C LEU A 13 -8.24 7.00 -0.58
N SER A 14 -8.47 6.23 -1.65
CA SER A 14 -9.12 4.92 -1.55
C SER A 14 -8.25 3.90 -0.79
N GLY A 15 -6.93 3.97 -0.94
CA GLY A 15 -5.98 3.23 -0.10
C GLY A 15 -6.09 3.57 1.38
N GLN A 16 -6.16 4.86 1.74
CA GLN A 16 -6.34 5.28 3.13
C GLN A 16 -7.69 4.82 3.71
N LEU A 17 -8.76 4.91 2.94
CA LEU A 17 -10.09 4.45 3.33
C LEU A 17 -10.18 2.92 3.51
N LEU A 18 -9.43 2.15 2.73
CA LEU A 18 -9.37 0.68 2.86
C LEU A 18 -8.56 0.23 4.08
N ILE A 19 -7.47 0.94 4.42
CA ILE A 19 -6.75 0.71 5.68
C ILE A 19 -7.64 1.03 6.88
N ALA A 20 -8.43 2.12 6.82
CA ALA A 20 -9.39 2.46 7.87
C ALA A 20 -10.45 1.36 8.10
N LYS A 21 -10.76 0.56 7.06
CA LYS A 21 -11.65 -0.61 7.15
C LYS A 21 -11.01 -1.89 7.69
N LYS A 22 -9.74 -1.86 8.11
CA LYS A 22 -8.98 -3.03 8.63
C LYS A 22 -8.98 -4.26 7.71
N ASN A 23 -9.17 -4.06 6.41
CA ASN A 23 -9.15 -5.16 5.44
C ASN A 23 -7.70 -5.36 4.92
N PRO A 24 -7.14 -6.58 4.99
CA PRO A 24 -5.77 -6.85 4.53
C PRO A 24 -5.55 -6.58 3.04
N ALA A 25 -6.62 -6.59 2.23
CA ALA A 25 -6.57 -6.21 0.82
C ALA A 25 -6.10 -4.74 0.64
N GLY A 26 -6.27 -3.90 1.67
CA GLY A 26 -5.75 -2.54 1.68
C GLY A 26 -4.23 -2.49 1.51
N TYR A 27 -3.48 -3.38 2.19
CA TYR A 27 -2.02 -3.44 2.05
C TYR A 27 -1.58 -3.81 0.63
N ALA A 28 -2.30 -4.73 -0.03
CA ALA A 28 -2.03 -5.09 -1.42
C ALA A 28 -2.30 -3.91 -2.38
N CYS A 29 -3.40 -3.19 -2.20
CA CYS A 29 -3.69 -1.98 -2.97
C CYS A 29 -2.62 -0.89 -2.77
N TRP A 30 -2.12 -0.74 -1.53
CA TRP A 30 -1.04 0.22 -1.23
C TRP A 30 0.29 -0.15 -1.87
N ILE A 31 0.65 -1.44 -1.90
CA ILE A 31 1.86 -1.92 -2.58
C ILE A 31 1.78 -1.60 -4.07
N VAL A 32 0.66 -1.94 -4.73
CA VAL A 32 0.45 -1.67 -6.16
C VAL A 32 0.44 -0.16 -6.44
N GLY A 33 -0.20 0.63 -5.58
CA GLY A 33 -0.23 2.09 -5.67
C GLY A 33 1.15 2.72 -5.55
N ASN A 34 1.96 2.26 -4.59
CA ASN A 34 3.32 2.76 -4.39
C ASN A 34 4.24 2.41 -5.58
N ILE A 35 4.13 1.21 -6.14
CA ILE A 35 4.89 0.82 -7.34
C ILE A 35 4.48 1.68 -8.54
N SER A 36 3.19 1.92 -8.73
CA SER A 36 2.68 2.79 -9.80
C SER A 36 3.19 4.23 -9.66
N LEU A 37 3.21 4.75 -8.43
CA LEU A 37 3.78 6.06 -8.10
C LEU A 37 5.28 6.14 -8.36
N MET A 38 6.04 5.07 -8.12
CA MET A 38 7.47 5.05 -8.45
C MET A 38 7.70 5.25 -9.95
N PHE A 39 6.91 4.63 -10.83
CA PHE A 39 7.02 4.85 -12.29
C PHE A 39 6.75 6.31 -12.68
N VAL A 40 5.74 6.94 -12.08
CA VAL A 40 5.45 8.36 -12.31
C VAL A 40 6.59 9.25 -11.82
N TYR A 41 7.22 8.92 -10.69
CA TYR A 41 8.33 9.70 -10.14
C TYR A 41 9.65 9.55 -10.90
N VAL A 42 9.84 8.45 -11.65
CA VAL A 42 10.95 8.32 -12.62
C VAL A 42 10.83 9.41 -13.68
N ASP A 43 9.65 9.56 -14.28
CA ASP A 43 9.39 10.55 -15.34
C ASP A 43 9.48 11.99 -14.82
N LEU A 44 9.09 12.21 -13.57
CA LEU A 44 9.18 13.53 -12.92
C LEU A 44 10.57 13.84 -12.31
N HIS A 45 11.52 12.90 -12.41
CA HIS A 45 12.87 13.00 -11.85
C HIS A 45 12.89 13.30 -10.33
N GLN A 46 11.83 12.89 -9.62
CA GLN A 46 11.66 13.10 -8.18
C GLN A 46 12.22 11.92 -7.39
N TYR A 47 13.53 11.68 -7.49
CA TYR A 47 14.20 10.51 -6.90
C TYR A 47 14.03 10.40 -5.38
N GLY A 48 13.92 11.52 -4.66
CA GLY A 48 13.67 11.53 -3.22
C GLY A 48 12.31 10.93 -2.84
N LEU A 49 11.25 11.29 -3.58
CA LEU A 49 9.92 10.72 -3.39
C LEU A 49 9.85 9.26 -3.85
N MET A 50 10.62 8.90 -4.87
CA MET A 50 10.74 7.53 -5.34
C MET A 50 11.37 6.62 -4.27
N GLY A 51 12.43 7.09 -3.60
CA GLY A 51 13.04 6.40 -2.47
C GLY A 51 12.08 6.25 -1.29
N LEU A 52 11.33 7.30 -0.97
CA LEU A 52 10.30 7.26 0.07
C LEU A 52 9.23 6.19 -0.24
N GLN A 53 8.77 6.10 -1.49
CA GLN A 53 7.79 5.09 -1.89
C GLN A 53 8.35 3.67 -1.90
N ALA A 54 9.64 3.49 -2.17
CA ALA A 54 10.30 2.20 -2.02
C ALA A 54 10.28 1.74 -0.55
N VAL A 55 10.68 2.62 0.38
CA VAL A 55 10.65 2.32 1.83
C VAL A 55 9.21 2.05 2.28
N ASN A 56 8.26 2.86 1.84
CA ASN A 56 6.84 2.69 2.16
C ASN A 56 6.30 1.34 1.68
N THR A 57 6.71 0.90 0.49
CA THR A 57 6.35 -0.44 -0.04
C THR A 57 6.88 -1.57 0.85
N VAL A 58 8.14 -1.47 1.30
CA VAL A 58 8.72 -2.47 2.22
C VAL A 58 7.94 -2.53 3.53
N ILE A 59 7.60 -1.38 4.11
CA ILE A 59 6.80 -1.30 5.34
C ILE A 59 5.43 -1.98 5.13
N GLN A 60 4.75 -1.71 4.01
CA GLN A 60 3.45 -2.31 3.72
C GLN A 60 3.53 -3.82 3.51
N ILE A 61 4.63 -4.34 2.92
CA ILE A 61 4.88 -5.78 2.83
C ILE A 61 5.07 -6.40 4.22
N TYR A 62 5.85 -5.76 5.09
CA TYR A 62 6.04 -6.22 6.47
C TYR A 62 4.72 -6.21 7.25
N ALA A 63 3.94 -5.14 7.14
CA ALA A 63 2.63 -5.04 7.80
C ALA A 63 1.66 -6.12 7.30
N LEU A 64 1.64 -6.42 5.99
CA LEU A 64 0.85 -7.51 5.44
C LEU A 64 1.30 -8.87 5.99
N ASN A 65 2.61 -9.12 6.05
CA ASN A 65 3.16 -10.37 6.60
C ASN A 65 2.85 -10.53 8.09
N ASP A 66 2.97 -9.47 8.88
CA ASP A 66 2.64 -9.46 10.30
C ASP A 66 1.14 -9.70 10.53
N TRP A 67 0.29 -9.07 9.71
CA TRP A 67 -1.14 -9.27 9.76
C TRP A 67 -1.54 -10.70 9.38
N LEU A 68 -0.94 -11.28 8.33
CA LEU A 68 -1.20 -12.67 7.93
C LEU A 68 -0.77 -13.68 9.03
N LYS A 69 0.35 -13.42 9.72
CA LYS A 69 0.78 -14.21 10.88
C LYS A 69 -0.23 -14.10 12.02
N SER A 70 -0.67 -12.90 12.35
CA SER A 70 -1.68 -12.66 13.38
C SER A 70 -3.03 -13.31 13.05
N PHE A 71 -3.44 -13.29 11.78
CA PHE A 71 -4.69 -13.92 11.34
C PHE A 71 -4.65 -15.45 11.43
N ARG A 72 -3.52 -16.07 11.07
CA ARG A 72 -3.28 -17.52 11.29
C ARG A 72 -3.33 -17.87 12.77
N HIS A 73 -2.74 -17.05 13.62
CA HIS A 73 -2.73 -17.28 15.07
C HIS A 73 -4.12 -17.13 15.69
N SER A 74 -4.92 -16.18 15.20
CA SER A 74 -6.29 -15.97 15.68
C SER A 74 -7.24 -17.11 15.29
N LYS A 75 -7.10 -17.67 14.08
CA LYS A 75 -7.86 -18.88 13.66
C LYS A 75 -7.46 -20.15 14.43
N ALA A 76 -6.21 -20.26 14.86
CA ALA A 76 -5.74 -21.43 15.62
C ALA A 76 -6.24 -21.45 17.08
N VAL A 77 -6.62 -20.30 17.63
CA VAL A 77 -7.03 -20.14 19.04
C VAL A 77 -8.56 -20.23 19.22
N GLN A 78 -9.35 -20.27 18.15
CA GLN A 78 -10.77 -20.64 18.20
C GLN A 78 -11.01 -22.03 17.60
N PRO A 79 -10.72 -23.13 18.34
CA PRO A 79 -11.27 -24.43 17.99
C PRO A 79 -12.77 -24.42 18.35
N THR A 80 -13.62 -24.35 17.33
CA THR A 80 -15.03 -24.75 17.43
C THR A 80 -15.15 -26.22 17.84
#